data_AF-A0A1I6RCH0-F1
#
_entry.id   AF-A0A1I6RCH0-F1
#
_cell.length_a   1.000
_cell.length_b   1.000
_cell.length_c   1.000
_cell.angle_alpha   90.00
_cell.angle_beta   90.00
_cell.angle_gamma   90.00
#
_symmetry.space_group_name_H-M   'P 1'
#
loop_
_entity.id
_entity.type
_entity.pdbx_description
1 polymer ?
#
loop_
_entity_poly.entity_id
_entity_poly.type
_entity_poly.pdbx_seq_one_letter_code
_entity_poly.pdbx_strand_id
1 'polypeptide(L)'
;MTVHYLLNCYNNQILVKQVEGDEGPFNVNIQCNNNPLSFGNTLYSAQTKEHAIRIANQLCAFYSMARVNGYYLDGKWFRNENKSDISAEHVLRQERTKDEMHAMLTSE
;
A
#
# COMPACT_ATOMS: atom_id res chain seq x y z
N MET A 1 -9.76 -13.03 -12.15
CA MET A 1 -9.20 -12.14 -11.11
C MET A 1 -10.26 -11.96 -10.02
N THR A 2 -9.96 -12.36 -8.78
CA THR A 2 -10.92 -12.32 -7.67
C THR A 2 -10.43 -11.37 -6.59
N VAL A 3 -11.30 -10.47 -6.11
CA VAL A 3 -10.99 -9.60 -4.96
C VAL A 3 -11.22 -10.41 -3.69
N HIS A 4 -10.16 -10.58 -2.90
CA HIS A 4 -10.18 -11.37 -1.68
C HIS A 4 -10.29 -10.54 -0.40
N TYR A 5 -9.92 -9.27 -0.47
CA TYR A 5 -9.94 -8.34 0.65
C TYR A 5 -10.02 -6.90 0.16
N LEU A 6 -10.79 -6.07 0.86
CA LEU A 6 -10.94 -4.65 0.60
C LEU A 6 -10.81 -3.92 1.93
N LEU A 7 -9.97 -2.90 1.96
CA LEU A 7 -9.75 -2.03 3.12
C LEU A 7 -9.93 -0.59 2.70
N ASN A 8 -10.87 0.11 3.32
CA ASN A 8 -11.00 1.56 3.15
C ASN A 8 -9.88 2.25 3.93
N CYS A 9 -9.11 3.08 3.23
CA CYS A 9 -7.99 3.82 3.81
C CYS A 9 -8.06 5.29 3.40
N TYR A 10 -8.58 6.13 4.30
CA TYR A 10 -8.81 7.56 4.02
C TYR A 10 -9.75 7.73 2.81
N ASN A 11 -9.34 8.47 1.78
CA ASN A 11 -10.09 8.63 0.51
C ASN A 11 -9.74 7.57 -0.55
N ASN A 12 -9.05 6.49 -0.17
CA ASN A 12 -8.65 5.41 -1.05
C ASN A 12 -9.17 4.07 -0.57
N GLN A 13 -9.11 3.08 -1.45
CA GLN A 13 -9.34 1.68 -1.18
C GLN A 13 -8.08 0.90 -1.48
N ILE A 14 -7.73 -0.01 -0.56
CA ILE A 14 -6.69 -1.01 -0.77
C ILE A 14 -7.37 -2.33 -1.07
N LEU A 15 -6.96 -2.97 -2.16
CA LEU A 15 -7.56 -4.20 -2.67
C LEU A 15 -6.50 -5.30 -2.73
N VAL A 16 -6.81 -6.45 -2.15
CA VAL A 16 -6.05 -7.68 -2.38
C VAL A 16 -6.77 -8.49 -3.44
N LYS A 17 -6.08 -8.77 -4.53
CA LYS A 17 -6.62 -9.48 -5.68
C LYS A 17 -5.72 -10.65 -6.05
N GLN A 18 -6.31 -11.79 -6.36
CA GLN A 18 -5.56 -12.91 -6.89
C GLN A 18 -5.45 -12.77 -8.41
N VAL A 19 -4.22 -12.79 -8.92
CA VAL A 19 -3.91 -12.85 -10.36
C VAL A 19 -4.26 -14.25 -10.86
N GLU A 20 -4.69 -14.38 -12.12
CA GLU A 20 -5.30 -15.58 -12.75
C GLU A 20 -4.85 -16.96 -12.22
N GLY A 21 -5.83 -17.83 -11.96
CA GLY A 21 -5.66 -19.19 -11.43
C GLY A 21 -5.85 -19.27 -9.91
N ASP A 22 -6.32 -20.42 -9.41
CA ASP A 22 -6.48 -20.69 -7.97
C ASP A 22 -5.14 -20.67 -7.19
N GLU A 23 -4.02 -20.73 -7.93
CA GLU A 23 -2.64 -20.75 -7.41
C GLU A 23 -1.85 -19.46 -7.73
N GLY A 24 -2.50 -18.45 -8.31
CA GLY A 24 -1.83 -17.19 -8.66
C GLY A 24 -1.50 -16.32 -7.44
N PRO A 25 -0.52 -15.40 -7.55
CA PRO A 25 -0.13 -14.53 -6.45
C PRO A 25 -1.21 -13.49 -6.11
N PHE A 26 -1.14 -12.99 -4.88
CA PHE A 26 -2.04 -11.98 -4.34
C PHE A 26 -1.44 -10.59 -4.45
N ASN A 27 -2.00 -9.77 -5.34
CA ASN A 27 -1.58 -8.38 -5.55
C ASN A 27 -2.29 -7.43 -4.60
N VAL A 28 -1.51 -6.60 -3.91
CA VAL A 28 -1.99 -5.48 -3.10
C VAL A 28 -1.99 -4.23 -3.98
N ASN A 29 -3.17 -3.65 -4.16
CA ASN A 29 -3.41 -2.49 -5.02
C ASN A 29 -4.00 -1.36 -4.19
N ILE A 30 -3.75 -0.11 -4.58
CA ILE A 30 -4.42 1.07 -4.01
C ILE A 30 -5.11 1.88 -5.11
N GLN A 31 -6.37 2.23 -4.89
CA GLN A 31 -7.20 3.00 -5.81
C GLN A 31 -7.87 4.18 -5.10
N CYS A 32 -8.04 5.30 -5.80
CA CYS A 32 -8.81 6.44 -5.28
C CYS A 32 -10.31 6.16 -5.34
N ASN A 33 -11.06 6.54 -4.29
CA ASN A 33 -12.53 6.39 -4.28
C ASN A 33 -13.22 7.25 -5.35
N ASN A 34 -12.62 8.38 -5.73
CA ASN A 34 -13.20 9.29 -6.73
C ASN A 34 -13.01 8.83 -8.17
N ASN A 35 -12.14 7.86 -8.45
CA ASN A 35 -11.93 7.36 -9.81
C ASN A 35 -11.84 5.81 -9.83
N PRO A 36 -12.99 5.12 -9.70
CA PRO A 36 -13.05 3.66 -9.54
C PRO A 36 -12.77 2.86 -10.83
N LEU A 37 -12.59 3.53 -11.97
CA LEU A 37 -12.40 2.88 -13.28
C LEU A 37 -10.98 2.32 -13.49
N SER A 38 -10.02 2.70 -12.63
CA SER A 38 -8.68 2.12 -12.66
C SER A 38 -8.51 1.21 -11.44
N PHE A 39 -8.07 -0.03 -11.67
CA PHE A 39 -7.91 -1.06 -10.65
C PHE A 39 -6.85 -0.77 -9.57
N GLY A 40 -6.34 0.45 -9.56
CA GLY A 40 -5.27 0.92 -8.70
C GLY A 40 -3.89 0.52 -9.20
N ASN A 41 -2.86 1.14 -8.63
CA ASN A 41 -1.49 0.71 -8.84
C ASN A 41 -1.20 -0.53 -7.98
N THR A 42 -0.62 -1.57 -8.57
CA THR A 42 -0.08 -2.69 -7.82
C THR A 42 1.19 -2.26 -7.10
N LEU A 43 1.15 -2.26 -5.77
CA LEU A 43 2.27 -1.85 -4.92
C LEU A 43 3.08 -3.03 -4.39
N TYR A 44 2.46 -4.20 -4.27
CA TYR A 44 3.11 -5.41 -3.78
C TYR A 44 2.42 -6.67 -4.30
N SER A 45 3.16 -7.77 -4.36
CA SER A 45 2.64 -9.10 -4.71
C SER A 45 3.11 -10.10 -3.66
N ALA A 46 2.16 -10.80 -3.04
CA ALA A 46 2.43 -11.81 -2.02
C ALA A 46 2.05 -13.20 -2.53
N GLN A 47 2.73 -14.23 -2.02
CA GLN A 47 2.44 -15.62 -2.38
C GLN A 47 1.18 -16.17 -1.69
N THR A 48 0.79 -15.60 -0.55
CA THR A 48 -0.37 -16.05 0.22
C THR A 48 -1.35 -14.91 0.50
N LYS A 49 -2.62 -15.27 0.65
CA LYS A 49 -3.70 -14.33 0.96
C LYS A 49 -3.46 -13.63 2.29
N GLU A 50 -3.09 -14.39 3.33
CA GLU A 50 -2.86 -13.86 4.67
C GLU A 50 -1.73 -12.82 4.65
N HIS A 51 -0.65 -13.12 3.93
CA HIS A 51 0.46 -12.18 3.79
C HIS A 51 0.00 -10.91 3.06
N ALA A 52 -0.71 -11.02 1.94
CA ALA A 52 -1.23 -9.85 1.23
C ALA A 52 -2.18 -8.99 2.09
N ILE A 53 -3.02 -9.61 2.93
CA ILE A 53 -3.91 -8.89 3.86
C ILE A 53 -3.09 -8.12 4.91
N ARG A 54 -2.04 -8.72 5.48
CA ARG A 54 -1.16 -8.03 6.43
C ARG A 54 -0.46 -6.83 5.78
N ILE A 55 0.08 -7.03 4.58
CA ILE A 55 0.69 -5.96 3.79
C ILE A 55 -0.32 -4.86 3.43
N ALA A 56 -1.57 -5.21 3.11
CA ALA A 56 -2.63 -4.23 2.86
C ALA A 56 -2.92 -3.36 4.10
N ASN A 57 -2.95 -3.97 5.29
CA ASN A 57 -3.12 -3.23 6.55
C ASN A 57 -1.92 -2.33 6.86
N GLN A 58 -0.70 -2.83 6.66
CA GLN A 58 0.53 -2.03 6.80
C GLN A 58 0.55 -0.84 5.84
N LEU A 59 0.18 -1.07 4.58
CA LEU A 59 0.07 -0.01 3.58
C LEU A 59 -0.90 1.08 4.05
N CYS A 60 -2.06 0.70 4.61
CA CYS A 60 -3.00 1.70 5.09
C CYS A 60 -2.45 2.51 6.26
N ALA A 61 -1.83 1.83 7.23
CA ALA A 61 -1.20 2.48 8.37
C ALA A 61 -0.12 3.46 7.91
N PHE A 62 0.79 3.02 7.04
CA PHE A 62 1.85 3.85 6.50
C PHE A 62 1.30 5.03 5.70
N TYR A 63 0.34 4.78 4.80
CA TYR A 63 -0.29 5.82 3.99
C TYR A 63 -0.89 6.93 4.85
N SER A 64 -1.58 6.56 5.92
CA SER A 64 -2.20 7.50 6.86
C SER A 64 -1.14 8.34 7.57
N MET A 65 -0.07 7.72 8.07
CA MET A 65 1.04 8.44 8.71
C MET A 65 1.80 9.33 7.72
N ALA A 66 2.04 8.84 6.51
CA ALA A 66 2.72 9.56 5.45
C ALA A 66 1.96 10.84 5.08
N ARG A 67 0.64 10.76 4.91
CA ARG A 67 -0.24 11.91 4.66
C ARG A 67 -0.15 12.98 5.75
N VAL A 68 -0.15 12.57 7.02
CA VAL A 68 0.01 13.49 8.16
C VAL A 68 1.39 14.16 8.14
N ASN A 69 2.41 13.46 7.66
CA ASN A 69 3.78 13.98 7.50
C ASN A 69 4.02 14.74 6.19
N GLY A 70 2.96 15.07 5.44
CA GLY A 70 3.04 15.85 4.19
C GLY A 70 3.40 15.03 2.94
N TYR A 71 3.48 13.70 3.03
CA TYR A 71 3.72 12.84 1.88
C TYR A 71 2.43 12.58 1.10
N TYR A 72 2.56 12.36 -0.21
CA TYR A 72 1.50 11.84 -1.07
C TYR A 72 2.00 10.66 -1.89
N LEU A 73 1.11 9.72 -2.20
CA LEU A 73 1.45 8.58 -3.05
C LEU A 73 1.32 8.96 -4.53
N ASP A 74 2.40 8.82 -5.27
CA ASP A 74 2.50 8.98 -6.72
C ASP A 74 3.07 7.69 -7.34
N GLY A 75 2.24 6.97 -8.10
CA GLY A 75 2.61 5.67 -8.65
C GLY A 75 2.91 4.65 -7.55
N LYS A 76 4.21 4.33 -7.38
CA LYS A 76 4.76 3.42 -6.35
C LYS A 76 5.62 4.14 -5.32
N TRP A 77 5.60 5.48 -5.27
CA TRP A 77 6.47 6.29 -4.44
C TRP A 77 5.65 7.21 -3.55
N PHE A 78 6.01 7.28 -2.27
CA PHE A 78 5.56 8.32 -1.37
C PHE A 78 6.49 9.51 -1.52
N ARG A 79 5.98 10.58 -2.13
CA ARG A 79 6.74 11.80 -2.39
C ARG A 79 6.44 12.87 -1.37
N ASN A 80 7.44 13.69 -1.09
CA ASN A 80 7.34 14.89 -0.26
C ASN A 80 8.20 15.98 -0.88
N GLU A 81 7.77 17.24 -0.81
CA GLU A 81 8.53 18.35 -1.39
C GLU A 81 9.78 18.71 -0.57
N ASN A 82 9.81 18.36 0.71
CA ASN A 82 10.86 18.74 1.65
C ASN A 82 11.69 17.55 2.16
N LYS A 83 11.29 16.32 1.82
CA LYS A 83 11.91 15.09 2.34
C LYS A 83 12.15 14.08 1.22
N SER A 84 13.02 13.11 1.48
CA SER A 84 13.33 12.05 0.53
C SER A 84 12.11 11.21 0.17
N ASP A 85 11.99 10.87 -1.13
CA ASP A 85 10.98 9.96 -1.64
C ASP A 85 11.14 8.55 -1.06
N ILE A 86 10.03 7.92 -0.68
CA ILE A 86 10.02 6.59 -0.08
C ILE A 86 9.30 5.63 -1.01
N SER A 87 9.97 4.57 -1.47
CA SER A 87 9.32 3.53 -2.27
C SER A 87 8.29 2.76 -1.45
N ALA A 88 7.06 2.63 -1.98
CA ALA A 88 6.03 1.79 -1.37
C ALA A 88 6.49 0.33 -1.29
N GLU A 89 7.21 -0.18 -2.29
CA GLU A 89 7.76 -1.53 -2.22
C GLU A 89 8.74 -1.67 -1.04
N HIS A 90 9.58 -0.66 -0.78
CA HIS A 90 10.53 -0.70 0.33
C HIS A 90 9.85 -0.73 1.71
N VAL A 91 8.72 -0.04 1.83
CA VAL A 91 7.87 -0.08 3.03
C VAL A 91 7.23 -1.46 3.17
N LEU A 92 6.73 -2.03 2.07
CA LEU A 92 5.93 -3.26 2.07
C LEU A 92 6.75 -4.56 1.99
N ARG A 93 8.05 -4.48 1.68
CA ARG A 93 8.93 -5.66 1.52
C ARG A 93 9.06 -6.50 2.78
N GLN A 94 8.95 -5.86 3.95
CA GLN A 94 9.02 -6.53 5.25
C GLN A 94 7.90 -6.02 6.15
N GLU A 95 7.40 -6.89 7.03
CA GLU A 95 6.46 -6.49 8.07
C GLU A 95 7.17 -5.52 9.00
N ARG A 96 6.62 -4.31 9.15
CA ARG A 96 7.20 -3.26 9.98
C ARG A 96 6.22 -2.86 11.06
N THR A 97 6.79 -2.53 12.21
CA THR A 97 6.04 -1.91 13.31
C THR A 97 5.68 -0.46 12.99
N LYS A 98 4.73 0.09 13.75
CA LYS A 98 4.35 1.51 13.63
C LYS A 98 5.53 2.44 13.91
N ASP A 99 6.36 2.13 14.90
CA ASP A 99 7.56 2.90 15.22
C ASP A 99 8.57 2.93 14.06
N GLU A 100 8.85 1.77 13.45
CA GLU A 100 9.75 1.71 12.29
C GLU A 100 9.21 2.51 11.10
N MET A 101 7.91 2.40 10.84
CA MET A 101 7.23 3.17 9.80
C MET A 101 7.28 4.67 10.09
N HIS A 102 7.12 5.08 11.35
CA HIS A 102 7.21 6.47 11.77
C HIS A 102 8.62 7.01 11.57
N ALA A 103 9.65 6.24 11.97
CA ALA A 103 11.04 6.60 11.79
C ALA A 103 11.36 6.91 10.33
N MET A 104 10.83 6.12 9.38
CA MET A 104 11.03 6.36 7.94
C MET A 104 10.47 7.72 7.46
N LEU A 105 9.42 8.24 8.10
CA LEU A 105 8.77 9.50 7.73
C LEU A 105 9.41 10.70 8.43
N THR A 106 10.13 10.47 9.52
CA THR A 106 10.81 11.50 10.32
C THR A 106 12.31 11.57 10.08
N SER A 107 12.91 10.65 9.33
CA SER A 107 14.31 10.74 8.93
C SER A 107 14.52 11.99 8.05
N GLU A 108 15.15 13.00 8.66
CA GLU A 108 15.61 14.25 8.04
C GLU A 108 16.84 14.02 7.14
#